data_AF-A0A3D5PG06-F1
#
_entry.id   AF-A0A3D5PG06-F1
#
_cell.length_a   1.000
_cell.length_b   1.000
_cell.length_c   1.000
_cell.angle_alpha   90.00
_cell.angle_beta   90.00
_cell.angle_gamma   90.00
#
_symmetry.space_group_name_H-M   'P 1'
#
loop_
_entity.id
_entity.type
_entity.pdbx_description
1 polymer ?
#
loop_
_entity_poly.entity_id
_entity_poly.type
_entity_poly.pdbx_seq_one_letter_code
_entity_poly.pdbx_strand_id
1 'polypeptide(L)' 'MQAAPNTVDPSEVAKFEAMAAEWWDPKGKFKPLHMLNPCRLDYL' A
#
# COMPACT_ATOMS: atom_id res chain seq x y z
N MET A 1 -14.30 -3.09 28.30
CA MET A 1 -14.18 -2.31 27.05
C MET A 1 -14.53 -3.26 25.91
N GLN A 2 -15.57 -2.98 25.11
CA GLN A 2 -15.84 -3.79 23.90
C GLN A 2 -14.68 -3.56 22.90
N ALA A 3 -14.16 -4.63 22.30
CA ALA A 3 -13.23 -4.52 21.18
C ALA A 3 -13.94 -3.84 20.00
N ALA A 4 -13.25 -2.93 19.33
CA ALA A 4 -13.79 -2.30 18.12
C ALA A 4 -14.09 -3.37 17.06
N PRO A 5 -15.17 -3.22 16.27
CA PRO A 5 -15.46 -4.13 15.16
C PRO A 5 -14.28 -4.17 14.19
N ASN A 6 -13.99 -5.36 13.66
CA ASN A 6 -12.92 -5.54 12.68
C ASN A 6 -13.30 -4.84 11.36
N THR A 7 -12.46 -3.91 10.92
CA THR A 7 -12.65 -3.13 9.68
C THR A 7 -11.82 -3.66 8.50
N VAL A 8 -11.10 -4.76 8.68
CA VAL A 8 -10.28 -5.37 7.64
C VAL A 8 -11.16 -6.10 6.62
N ASP A 9 -10.99 -5.76 5.35
CA ASP A 9 -11.56 -6.49 4.22
C ASP A 9 -10.56 -7.52 3.68
N PRO A 10 -10.82 -8.84 3.82
CA PRO A 10 -9.92 -9.88 3.32
C PRO A 10 -9.71 -9.84 1.81
N SER A 11 -10.66 -9.32 1.03
CA SER A 11 -10.57 -9.27 -0.42
C SER A 11 -9.56 -8.22 -0.90
N GLU A 12 -9.48 -7.08 -0.22
CA GLU A 12 -8.46 -6.07 -0.50
C GLU A 12 -7.07 -6.55 -0.06
N VAL A 13 -6.97 -7.27 1.07
CA VAL A 13 -5.70 -7.90 1.48
C VAL A 13 -5.19 -8.85 0.39
N ALA A 14 -6.02 -9.79 -0.05
CA ALA A 14 -5.64 -10.76 -1.08
C ALA A 14 -5.21 -10.10 -2.41
N LYS A 15 -5.86 -8.99 -2.79
CA LYS A 15 -5.52 -8.21 -3.97
C LYS A 15 -4.12 -7.59 -3.87
N PHE A 16 -3.76 -7.01 -2.73
CA PHE A 16 -2.41 -6.45 -2.53
C PHE A 16 -1.35 -7.54 -2.36
N GLU A 17 -1.67 -8.65 -1.70
CA GLU A 17 -0.79 -9.82 -1.58
C GLU A 17 -0.39 -10.37 -2.96
N ALA A 18 -1.34 -10.48 -3.88
CA ALA A 18 -1.08 -10.95 -5.25
C ALA A 18 -0.10 -10.07 -6.04
N MET A 19 0.12 -8.81 -5.62
CA MET A 19 1.03 -7.86 -6.27
C MET A 19 2.30 -7.59 -5.44
N ALA A 20 2.45 -8.19 -4.26
CA ALA A 20 3.49 -7.82 -3.29
C ALA A 20 4.92 -8.02 -3.81
N ALA A 21 5.14 -9.02 -4.67
CA ALA A 21 6.46 -9.27 -5.27
C ALA A 21 6.94 -8.11 -6.17
N GLU A 22 6.02 -7.36 -6.78
CA GLU A 22 6.31 -6.23 -7.67
C GLU A 22 6.40 -4.90 -6.91
N TRP A 23 6.22 -4.90 -5.58
CA TRP A 23 6.06 -3.67 -4.79
C TRP A 23 7.22 -2.69 -4.95
N TRP A 24 8.44 -3.20 -5.02
CA TRP A 24 9.67 -2.40 -5.07
C TRP A 24 10.21 -2.14 -6.48
N ASP A 25 9.51 -2.57 -7.53
CA ASP A 25 9.95 -2.26 -8.90
C ASP A 25 9.70 -0.77 -9.23
N PRO A 26 10.76 0.05 -9.42
CA PRO A 26 10.60 1.47 -9.74
C PRO A 26 9.96 1.72 -11.12
N LYS A 27 9.88 0.70 -11.99
CA LYS A 27 9.21 0.74 -13.29
C LYS A 27 7.91 -0.05 -13.31
N GLY A 28 7.53 -0.68 -12.20
CA GLY A 28 6.36 -1.55 -12.07
C GLY A 28 5.07 -0.82 -11.73
N LYS A 29 4.05 -1.59 -11.34
CA LYS A 29 2.68 -1.10 -11.05
C LYS A 29 2.63 -0.01 -9.96
N PHE A 30 3.59 -0.01 -9.05
CA PHE A 30 3.67 0.95 -7.93
C PHE A 30 4.56 2.16 -8.21
N LYS A 31 5.06 2.33 -9.45
CA LYS A 31 5.84 3.51 -9.87
C LYS A 31 5.23 4.85 -9.43
N PRO A 32 3.91 5.11 -9.52
CA PRO A 32 3.34 6.36 -9.03
C PRO A 32 3.59 6.62 -7.53
N LEU A 33 3.57 5.57 -6.69
CA LEU A 33 3.86 5.70 -5.26
C LEU A 33 5.34 6.03 -5.01
N HIS A 34 6.24 5.40 -5.76
CA HIS A 34 7.68 5.69 -5.70
C HIS A 34 7.99 7.13 -6.12
N MET A 35 7.32 7.63 -7.16
CA MET A 35 7.44 9.02 -7.61
C MET A 35 6.84 10.03 -6.61
N LEU A 36 5.81 9.64 -5.87
CA LEU A 36 5.18 10.50 -4.86
C LEU A 36 6.05 10.67 -3.60
N ASN A 37 6.84 9.66 -3.24
CA ASN A 37 7.57 9.63 -1.98
C ASN A 37 8.43 10.87 -1.69
N PRO A 38 9.25 11.40 -2.62
CA PRO A 38 10.02 12.61 -2.37
C PRO A 38 9.15 13.81 -1.94
N CYS A 39 8.11 14.11 -2.70
CA CYS A 39 7.16 15.18 -2.38
C CYS A 39 6.48 14.97 -1.02
N ARG A 40 6.09 13.72 -0.71
CA ARG A 40 5.52 13.39 0.60
C ARG A 40 6.52 13.58 1.74
N LEU A 41 7.78 13.23 1.53
CA LEU A 41 8.85 13.41 2.52
C LEU A 41 9.15 14.90 2.75
N ASP A 42 9.09 15.74 1.72
CA ASP A 42 9.27 17.19 1.84
C ASP A 42 8.15 17.88 2.65
N TYR A 43 6.97 17.25 2.74
CA TYR A 43 5.85 17.75 3.55
C TYR A 43 5.99 17.44 5.05
N LEU A 44 6.75 16.39 5.41
CA LEU A 44 6.93 15.94 6.79
C LEU A 44 8.05 16.72 7.50
#